data_AF-A0A3D4BMI5-F1
#
_entry.id   AF-A0A3D4BMI5-F1
#
_cell.length_a   1.000
_cell.length_b   1.000
_cell.length_c   1.000
_cell.angle_alpha   90.00
_cell.angle_beta   90.00
_cell.angle_gamma   90.00
#
_symmetry.space_group_name_H-M   'P 1'
#
loop_
_entity.id
_entity.type
_entity.pdbx_description
1 polymer ?
#
loop_
_entity_poly.entity_id
_entity_poly.type
_entity_poly.pdbx_seq_one_letter_code
_entity_poly.pdbx_strand_id
1 'polypeptide(L)' 'RRMSGGGAGGGGGQIFNIGKSRAKLFDEKSEVKTTFKDVAGLEGAKEEVQEIVEFLRNPEKYTVLGGKIPKGALLVGPPG' A
#
# COMPACT_ATOMS: atom_id res chain seq x y z
N ARG A 1 -47.37 23.16 -6.36
CA ARG A 1 -47.06 23.35 -4.90
C ARG A 1 -45.62 22.86 -4.70
N ARG A 2 -44.59 23.69 -4.93
CA ARG A 2 -43.87 24.53 -3.95
C ARG A 2 -43.70 23.89 -2.56
N MET A 3 -42.46 23.49 -2.26
CA MET A 3 -41.71 23.78 -1.02
C MET A 3 -40.23 23.88 -1.43
N SER A 4 -39.79 25.01 -1.99
CA SER A 4 -38.91 25.99 -1.31
C SER A 4 -39.03 26.08 0.22
N GLY A 5 -37.87 26.17 0.86
CA GLY A 5 -37.63 26.45 2.28
C GLY A 5 -36.63 25.42 2.83
N GLY A 6 -35.40 25.72 3.19
CA GLY A 6 -34.76 26.97 3.57
C GLY A 6 -33.89 26.67 4.80
N GLY A 7 -32.60 27.02 4.74
CA GLY A 7 -31.77 27.27 5.92
C GLY A 7 -31.28 26.07 6.76
N ALA A 8 -30.02 25.70 6.57
CA ALA A 8 -29.04 25.33 7.60
C ALA A 8 -27.72 25.03 6.86
N GLY A 9 -26.71 25.90 6.92
CA GLY A 9 -25.88 25.97 8.12
C GLY A 9 -24.85 24.83 8.05
N GLY A 10 -23.62 25.17 7.65
CA GLY A 10 -22.49 24.24 7.54
C GLY A 10 -22.36 23.35 8.77
N GLY A 11 -22.27 22.03 8.54
CA GLY A 11 -22.08 21.04 9.61
C GLY A 11 -22.46 19.61 9.21
N GLY A 12 -23.41 19.43 8.29
CA GLY A 12 -23.90 18.10 7.90
C GLY A 12 -23.01 17.30 6.94
N GLY A 13 -22.09 17.95 6.21
CA GLY A 13 -21.23 17.28 5.22
C GLY A 13 -20.01 16.54 5.79
N GLN A 14 -19.60 16.85 7.04
CA GLN A 14 -18.41 16.26 7.66
C GLN A 14 -18.65 14.86 8.25
N ILE A 15 -19.87 14.56 8.69
CA ILE A 15 -20.23 13.26 9.29
C ILE A 15 -20.13 12.13 8.24
N PHE A 16 -20.41 12.40 6.96
CA PHE A 16 -20.32 11.43 5.86
C PHE A 16 -18.88 11.08 5.41
N ASN A 17 -17.86 11.71 5.99
CA ASN A 17 -16.45 11.42 5.69
C ASN A 17 -15.75 10.62 6.80
N ILE A 18 -16.40 10.38 7.93
CA ILE A 18 -15.92 9.49 9.01
C ILE A 18 -16.17 8.05 8.55
N GLY A 19 -15.10 7.34 8.19
CA GLY A 19 -15.16 5.95 7.71
C GLY A 19 -14.64 5.75 6.28
N LYS A 20 -14.38 6.83 5.53
CA LYS A 20 -13.66 6.71 4.25
C LYS A 20 -12.17 6.45 4.51
N SER A 21 -11.62 5.46 3.82
CA SER A 21 -10.20 5.12 3.89
C SER A 21 -9.34 6.35 3.56
N ARG A 22 -8.36 6.65 4.42
CA ARG A 22 -7.33 7.67 4.15
C ARG A 22 -6.13 7.09 3.38
N ALA A 23 -6.24 5.87 2.86
CA ALA A 23 -5.16 5.23 2.12
C ALA A 23 -4.78 6.10 0.92
N LYS A 24 -3.49 6.42 0.82
CA LYS A 24 -2.93 6.98 -0.41
C LYS A 24 -2.81 5.83 -1.40
N LEU A 25 -3.67 5.83 -2.42
CA LEU A 25 -3.51 4.94 -3.56
C LEU A 25 -2.31 5.44 -4.36
N PHE A 26 -1.29 4.59 -4.45
CA PHE A 26 -0.20 4.80 -5.39
C PHE A 26 -0.65 4.17 -6.71
N ASP A 27 -0.83 5.00 -7.73
CA ASP A 27 -1.13 4.55 -9.08
C ASP A 27 0.13 3.91 -9.70
N GLU A 28 -0.01 2.98 -10.63
CA GLU A 28 1.12 2.32 -11.30
C GLU A 28 2.02 3.35 -12.04
N LYS A 29 1.43 4.50 -12.40
CA LYS A 29 2.11 5.65 -13.00
C LYS A 29 2.86 6.54 -11.99
N SER A 30 2.73 6.28 -10.70
CA SER A 30 3.56 6.90 -9.68
C SER A 30 4.95 6.28 -9.82
N GLU A 31 5.86 6.95 -10.52
CA GLU A 31 7.21 6.45 -10.70
C GLU A 31 7.90 6.29 -9.34
N VAL A 32 8.03 5.03 -8.90
CA VAL A 32 8.92 4.68 -7.80
C VAL A 32 10.34 4.77 -8.32
N LYS A 33 11.05 5.83 -7.94
CA LYS A 33 12.42 6.10 -8.40
C LYS A 33 13.49 5.32 -7.65
N THR A 34 13.13 4.70 -6.52
CA THR A 34 14.06 4.01 -5.63
C THR A 34 14.08 2.51 -5.91
N THR A 35 15.27 1.93 -5.96
CA THR A 35 15.54 0.51 -6.20
C THR A 35 16.40 -0.08 -5.08
N PHE A 36 16.59 -1.41 -5.07
CA PHE A 36 17.50 -2.06 -4.12
C PHE A 36 18.95 -1.57 -4.21
N LYS A 37 19.35 -0.99 -5.35
CA LYS A 37 20.70 -0.42 -5.54
C LYS A 37 20.91 0.85 -4.73
N ASP A 38 19.82 1.55 -4.38
CA ASP A 38 19.86 2.82 -3.63
C ASP A 38 19.88 2.59 -2.11
N VAL A 39 19.84 1.33 -1.67
CA VAL A 39 19.90 0.94 -0.25
C VAL A 39 21.30 0.40 0.04
N ALA A 40 21.99 0.96 1.05
CA ALA A 40 23.29 0.47 1.49
C ALA A 40 23.13 -0.54 2.64
N GLY A 41 23.99 -1.57 2.69
CA GLY A 41 23.98 -2.59 3.75
C GLY A 41 22.73 -3.47 3.74
N LEU A 42 22.38 -4.04 4.90
CA LEU A 42 21.18 -4.87 5.11
C LEU A 42 21.08 -6.07 4.13
N GLU A 43 22.21 -6.69 3.76
CA GLU A 43 22.27 -7.71 2.70
C GLU A 43 21.26 -8.84 2.90
N GLY A 44 21.18 -9.42 4.11
CA GLY A 44 20.20 -10.48 4.40
C GLY A 44 18.74 -10.01 4.25
N ALA A 45 18.40 -8.83 4.78
CA ALA A 45 17.05 -8.29 4.66
C ALA A 45 16.68 -7.92 3.22
N LYS A 46 17.65 -7.45 2.41
CA LYS A 46 17.44 -7.23 0.98
C LYS A 46 17.15 -8.54 0.26
N GLU A 47 17.91 -9.59 0.54
CA GLU A 47 17.74 -10.91 -0.09
C GLU A 47 16.35 -11.49 0.23
N GLU A 48 15.92 -11.42 1.48
CA GLU A 48 14.58 -11.86 1.89
C GLU A 48 13.45 -11.08 1.18
N VAL A 49 13.56 -9.75 1.06
CA VAL A 49 12.54 -8.95 0.38
C VAL A 49 12.62 -9.13 -1.15
N GLN A 50 13.80 -9.35 -1.71
CA GLN A 50 13.96 -9.67 -3.13
C GLN A 50 13.28 -10.97 -3.50
N GLU A 51 13.28 -11.98 -2.63
CA GLU A 51 12.54 -13.22 -2.84
C GLU A 51 11.03 -12.95 -2.99
N ILE A 52 10.47 -12.08 -2.14
CA ILE A 52 9.05 -11.68 -2.24
C ILE A 52 8.78 -10.98 -3.58
N VAL A 53 9.68 -10.07 -3.99
CA VAL A 53 9.56 -9.36 -5.28
C VAL A 53 9.65 -10.34 -6.45
N GLU A 54 10.56 -11.30 -6.40
CA GLU A 54 10.73 -12.32 -7.44
C GLU A 54 9.52 -13.27 -7.51
N PHE A 55 8.94 -13.63 -6.36
CA PHE A 55 7.67 -14.36 -6.30
C PHE A 55 6.55 -13.55 -6.98
N LEU A 56 6.45 -12.25 -6.69
CA LEU A 56 5.42 -11.39 -7.29
C LEU A 56 5.60 -11.21 -8.80
N ARG A 57 6.85 -11.20 -9.29
CA ARG A 57 7.15 -11.11 -10.73
C ARG A 57 6.92 -12.43 -11.47
N ASN A 58 7.33 -13.54 -10.86
CA ASN A 58 7.34 -14.87 -11.47
C ASN A 58 6.62 -15.90 -10.58
N PRO A 59 5.32 -15.71 -10.26
CA PRO A 59 4.63 -16.53 -9.26
C PRO A 59 4.59 -18.01 -9.62
N GLU A 60 4.46 -18.33 -10.91
CA GLU A 60 4.37 -19.72 -11.41
C GLU A 60 5.57 -20.57 -11.00
N LYS A 61 6.78 -20.00 -11.07
CA LYS A 61 8.04 -20.67 -10.70
C LYS A 61 8.00 -21.20 -9.27
N TYR A 62 7.37 -20.44 -8.37
CA TYR A 62 7.28 -20.79 -6.96
C TYR A 62 6.06 -21.66 -6.66
N THR A 63 4.91 -21.39 -7.27
CA THR A 63 3.68 -22.15 -7.02
C THR A 63 3.75 -23.58 -7.55
N VAL A 64 4.48 -23.83 -8.64
CA VAL A 64 4.70 -25.20 -9.17
C VAL A 64 5.46 -26.08 -8.18
N LEU A 65 6.36 -25.49 -7.40
CA LEU A 65 7.10 -26.18 -6.34
C LEU A 65 6.30 -26.25 -5.02
N GLY A 66 5.06 -25.78 -5.00
CA GLY A 66 4.20 -25.72 -3.80
C GLY A 66 4.46 -24.51 -2.90
N GLY A 67 5.27 -23.55 -3.36
CA GLY A 67 5.54 -22.31 -2.66
C GLY A 67 4.27 -21.46 -2.49
N LYS A 68 4.07 -20.92 -1.29
CA LYS A 68 2.95 -20.04 -0.97
C LYS A 68 3.45 -18.62 -0.80
N ILE A 69 2.70 -17.67 -1.36
CA ILE A 69 3.04 -16.26 -1.22
C ILE A 69 2.96 -15.81 0.25
N PRO A 70 3.98 -15.10 0.76
CA PRO A 70 3.88 -14.41 2.04
C PRO A 70 2.71 -13.42 2.02
N LYS A 71 1.87 -13.44 3.06
CA LYS A 71 0.69 -12.57 3.14
C LYS A 71 1.01 -11.13 3.56
N GLY A 72 2.24 -10.89 4.01
CA GLY A 72 2.73 -9.58 4.44
C GLY A 72 4.11 -9.71 5.09
N ALA A 73 4.77 -8.57 5.25
CA ALA A 73 6.03 -8.43 5.97
C ALA A 73 5.89 -7.30 7.00
N LEU A 74 6.52 -7.45 8.17
CA LEU A 74 6.60 -6.42 9.19
C LEU A 74 8.06 -5.96 9.30
N LEU A 75 8.32 -4.71 8.91
CA LEU A 75 9.64 -4.09 9.02
C LEU A 75 9.79 -3.43 10.38
N VAL A 76 10.78 -3.83 11.17
CA VAL A 76 11.01 -3.34 12.54
C VAL A 76 12.43 -2.79 12.66
N GLY A 77 12.56 -1.64 13.32
CA GLY A 77 13.85 -1.01 13.58
C GLY A 77 13.71 0.29 14.38
N PRO A 78 14.83 0.88 14.83
CA PRO A 78 14.85 2.25 15.34
C PRO A 78 14.38 3.23 14.25
N PRO A 79 13.99 4.46 14.61
CA PRO A 79 13.68 5.47 13.61
C PRO A 79 14.93 5.86 12.82
N GLY A 80 14.83 5.76 11.49
CA GLY A 80 15.91 6.09 10.56
C GLY A 80 16.94 4.99 10.42
#